data_AF-A0A6I5IAM6-F1
#
_entry.id   AF-A0A6I5IAM6-F1
#
_cell.length_a   1.000
_cell.length_b   1.000
_cell.length_c   1.000
_cell.angle_alpha   90.00
_cell.angle_beta   90.00
_cell.angle_gamma   90.00
#
_symmetry.space_group_name_H-M   'P 1'
#
loop_
_entity.id
_entity.type
_entity.pdbx_description
1 polymer ?
#
loop_
_entity_poly.entity_id
_entity_poly.type
_entity_poly.pdbx_seq_one_letter_code
_entity_poly.pdbx_strand_id
1 'polypeptide(L)'
;MMNYIIGGLLIVILFSIAYAYLKPHKLHHARPLSTLALKGTYLIYLLVMLVVICFASLRDGGVSQVFDGAEFFVFLVVLFVPTVGIFSRKITRFSGNRVRYNIIFSVINLIMTLTLIVLYRF
;
A
#
# COMPACT_ATOMS: atom_id res chain seq x y z
N MET A 1 7.32 -3.23 25.96
CA MET A 1 5.84 -3.18 25.95
C MET A 1 5.27 -1.90 25.33
N MET A 2 5.66 -0.70 25.78
CA MET A 2 5.09 0.57 25.28
C MET A 2 5.25 0.77 23.76
N ASN A 3 6.40 0.41 23.19
CA ASN A 3 6.66 0.55 21.75
C ASN A 3 5.73 -0.30 20.86
N TYR A 4 5.30 -1.47 21.36
CA TYR A 4 4.42 -2.39 20.65
C TYR A 4 2.97 -1.86 20.58
N ILE A 5 2.50 -1.30 21.69
CA ILE A 5 1.16 -0.70 21.79
C ILE A 5 1.09 0.52 20.86
N ILE A 6 2.14 1.35 20.86
CA ILE A 6 2.23 2.55 20.00
C ILE A 6 2.26 2.15 18.52
N GLY A 7 3.03 1.12 18.15
CA GLY A 7 3.10 0.62 16.76
C GLY A 7 1.77 0.09 16.25
N GLY A 8 1.08 -0.76 17.02
CA GLY A 8 -0.24 -1.26 16.66
C GLY A 8 -1.28 -0.14 16.51
N LEU A 9 -1.24 0.85 17.41
CA LEU A 9 -2.15 2.01 17.36
C LEU A 9 -1.88 2.89 16.13
N LEU A 10 -0.61 3.09 15.76
CA LEU A 10 -0.21 3.78 14.53
C LEU A 10 -0.72 3.07 13.26
N ILE A 11 -0.64 1.74 13.19
CA ILE A 11 -1.19 0.96 12.07
C ILE A 11 -2.69 1.22 11.92
N VAL A 12 -3.43 1.09 13.01
CA VAL A 12 -4.89 1.27 12.99
C VAL A 12 -5.24 2.69 12.55
N ILE A 13 -4.54 3.71 13.04
CA ILE A 13 -4.76 5.11 12.66
C ILE A 13 -4.42 5.34 11.18
N LEU A 14 -3.23 4.94 10.71
CA LEU A 14 -2.79 5.16 9.32
C LEU A 14 -3.69 4.42 8.33
N PHE A 15 -4.06 3.17 8.64
CA PHE A 15 -4.98 2.40 7.84
C PHE A 15 -6.37 3.05 7.81
N SER A 16 -6.87 3.51 8.95
CA SER A 16 -8.18 4.20 9.05
C SER A 16 -8.20 5.51 8.27
N ILE A 17 -7.13 6.32 8.34
CA ILE A 17 -6.99 7.57 7.58
C ILE A 17 -6.97 7.26 6.07
N ALA A 18 -6.18 6.28 5.64
CA ALA A 18 -6.12 5.88 4.25
C ALA A 18 -7.47 5.35 3.75
N TYR A 19 -8.16 4.54 4.54
CA TYR A 19 -9.50 4.04 4.25
C TYR A 19 -10.51 5.19 4.12
N ALA A 20 -10.50 6.14 5.07
CA ALA A 20 -11.36 7.31 5.06
C ALA A 20 -11.08 8.23 3.86
N TYR A 21 -9.81 8.37 3.45
CA TYR A 21 -9.42 9.13 2.28
C TYR A 21 -9.86 8.46 0.98
N LEU A 22 -9.71 7.14 0.88
CA LEU A 22 -10.03 6.36 -0.31
C LEU A 22 -11.55 6.19 -0.51
N LYS A 23 -12.33 6.29 0.58
CA LYS A 23 -13.79 6.07 0.65
C LYS A 23 -14.19 4.86 -0.19
N PRO A 24 -13.76 3.63 0.15
CA PRO A 24 -14.01 2.46 -0.68
C PRO A 24 -15.50 2.14 -0.81
N HIS A 25 -16.31 2.53 0.19
CA HIS A 25 -17.77 2.45 0.17
C HIS A 25 -18.42 3.31 -0.94
N LYS A 26 -17.76 4.38 -1.43
CA LYS A 26 -18.23 5.14 -2.59
C LYS A 26 -17.75 4.46 -3.87
N LEU A 27 -18.57 3.56 -4.39
CA LEU A 27 -18.38 2.92 -5.68
C LEU A 27 -18.96 3.81 -6.80
N HIS A 28 -18.20 3.95 -7.88
CA HIS A 28 -18.67 4.69 -9.04
C HIS A 28 -19.72 3.86 -9.76
N HIS A 29 -20.95 4.38 -9.86
CA HIS A 29 -22.11 3.61 -10.32
C HIS A 29 -21.94 3.04 -11.73
N ALA A 30 -21.28 3.79 -12.62
CA ALA A 30 -21.03 3.36 -13.99
C ALA A 30 -19.95 2.26 -14.14
N ARG A 31 -19.04 2.08 -13.16
CA ARG A 31 -17.85 1.19 -13.28
C ARG A 31 -17.43 0.61 -11.92
N PRO A 32 -18.27 -0.23 -11.30
CA PRO A 32 -18.09 -0.69 -9.92
C PRO A 32 -16.89 -1.64 -9.76
N LEU A 33 -16.76 -2.63 -10.65
CA LEU A 33 -15.77 -3.71 -10.53
C LEU A 33 -14.31 -3.24 -10.61
N SER A 34 -13.94 -2.49 -11.65
CA SER A 34 -12.54 -2.03 -11.79
C SER A 34 -12.14 -1.02 -10.72
N THR A 35 -13.08 -0.17 -10.28
CA THR A 35 -12.82 0.79 -9.20
C THR A 35 -12.69 0.10 -7.85
N LEU A 36 -13.50 -0.93 -7.60
CA LEU A 36 -13.40 -1.76 -6.40
C LEU A 36 -12.09 -2.55 -6.39
N ALA A 37 -11.71 -3.17 -7.50
CA ALA A 37 -10.46 -3.91 -7.63
C ALA A 37 -9.24 -3.02 -7.31
N LEU A 38 -9.18 -1.81 -7.88
CA LEU A 38 -8.09 -0.87 -7.60
C LEU A 38 -8.03 -0.48 -6.12
N LYS A 39 -9.18 -0.09 -5.54
CA LYS A 39 -9.23 0.33 -4.13
C LYS A 39 -8.93 -0.84 -3.18
N GLY A 40 -9.48 -2.01 -3.47
CA GLY A 40 -9.30 -3.22 -2.67
C GLY A 40 -7.85 -3.70 -2.67
N THR A 41 -7.25 -3.86 -3.86
CA THR A 41 -5.83 -4.24 -3.99
C THR A 41 -4.89 -3.24 -3.31
N TYR A 42 -5.19 -1.93 -3.39
CA TYR A 42 -4.42 -0.91 -2.68
C TYR A 42 -4.57 -1.02 -1.15
N LEU A 43 -5.77 -1.26 -0.63
CA LEU A 43 -5.98 -1.45 0.81
C LEU A 43 -5.27 -2.70 1.33
N ILE A 44 -5.30 -3.80 0.57
CA ILE A 44 -4.56 -5.02 0.91
C ILE A 44 -3.06 -4.73 0.94
N TYR A 45 -2.53 -4.11 -0.12
CA TYR A 45 -1.13 -3.67 -0.18
C TYR A 45 -0.75 -2.84 1.06
N LEU A 46 -1.56 -1.82 1.38
CA LEU A 46 -1.29 -0.92 2.49
C LEU A 46 -1.32 -1.65 3.84
N LEU A 47 -2.27 -2.57 4.02
CA LEU A 47 -2.35 -3.38 5.24
C LEU A 47 -1.07 -4.21 5.42
N VAL A 48 -0.63 -4.91 4.37
CA VAL A 48 0.60 -5.72 4.42
C VAL A 48 1.82 -4.84 4.68
N MET A 49 1.91 -3.66 4.05
CA MET A 49 2.98 -2.68 4.30
C MET A 49 3.04 -2.24 5.76
N LEU A 50 1.91 -1.91 6.35
CA LEU A 50 1.83 -1.50 7.75
C LEU A 50 2.21 -2.64 8.70
N VAL A 51 1.77 -3.87 8.41
CA VAL A 51 2.13 -5.07 9.19
C VAL A 51 3.64 -5.32 9.14
N VAL A 52 4.23 -5.28 7.95
CA VAL A 52 5.68 -5.47 7.75
C VAL A 52 6.49 -4.38 8.47
N ILE A 53 6.12 -3.11 8.32
CA ILE A 53 6.80 -1.99 9.01
C ILE A 53 6.70 -2.16 10.52
N CYS A 54 5.54 -2.60 11.04
CA CYS A 54 5.39 -2.85 12.46
C CYS A 54 6.34 -3.94 12.92
N PHE A 55 6.32 -5.12 12.27
CA PHE A 55 7.22 -6.21 12.65
C PHE A 55 8.69 -5.82 12.51
N ALA A 56 9.05 -5.07 11.47
CA ALA A 56 10.41 -4.56 11.31
C ALA A 56 10.80 -3.58 12.43
N SER A 57 9.86 -2.76 12.90
CA SER A 57 10.06 -1.88 14.07
C SER A 57 10.17 -2.62 15.40
N LEU A 58 9.75 -3.89 15.45
CA LEU A 58 9.91 -4.74 16.64
C LEU A 58 11.28 -5.43 16.72
N ARG A 59 12.06 -5.45 15.63
CA ARG A 59 13.43 -5.94 15.67
C ARG A 59 14.37 -4.87 16.20
N ASP A 60 15.33 -5.27 17.02
CA ASP A 60 16.43 -4.42 17.45
C ASP A 60 17.15 -3.89 16.20
N GLY A 61 17.05 -2.58 15.96
CA GLY A 61 17.56 -1.89 14.75
C GLY A 61 16.51 -1.32 13.78
N GLY A 62 15.23 -1.69 13.93
CA GLY A 62 14.13 -1.13 13.16
C GLY A 62 14.15 -1.43 11.66
N VAL A 63 13.43 -0.62 10.88
CA VAL A 63 13.25 -0.82 9.41
C VAL A 63 14.58 -0.82 8.65
N SER A 64 15.57 -0.04 9.11
CA SER A 64 16.90 0.06 8.47
C SER A 64 17.75 -1.20 8.64
N GLN A 65 17.50 -2.02 9.66
CA GLN A 65 18.21 -3.27 9.85
C GLN A 65 17.52 -4.44 9.13
N VAL A 66 16.21 -4.34 8.90
CA VAL A 66 15.45 -5.36 8.15
C VAL A 66 15.64 -5.23 6.64
N PHE A 67 15.88 -4.02 6.14
CA PHE A 67 16.14 -3.77 4.73
C PHE A 67 17.49 -3.05 4.59
N ASP A 68 18.56 -3.82 4.36
CA ASP A 68 19.91 -3.28 4.19
C ASP A 68 20.35 -3.30 2.72
N GLY A 69 21.25 -2.39 2.34
CA GLY A 69 21.83 -2.29 1.01
C GLY A 69 20.79 -2.15 -0.11
N ALA A 70 20.81 -3.09 -1.05
CA ALA A 70 19.93 -3.08 -2.23
C ALA A 70 18.44 -3.28 -1.87
N GLU A 71 18.15 -3.99 -0.79
CA GLU A 71 16.78 -4.30 -0.36
C GLU A 71 16.05 -3.03 0.11
N PHE A 72 16.77 -2.08 0.69
CA PHE A 72 16.23 -0.77 1.06
C PHE A 72 15.70 0.00 -0.15
N PHE A 73 16.45 0.00 -1.26
CA PHE A 73 16.00 0.68 -2.49
C PHE A 73 14.77 0.00 -3.10
N VAL A 74 14.70 -1.33 -3.06
CA VAL A 74 13.51 -2.08 -3.49
C VAL A 74 12.33 -1.74 -2.58
N PHE A 75 12.54 -1.66 -1.26
CA PHE A 75 11.52 -1.24 -0.30
C PHE A 75 11.00 0.17 -0.60
N LEU A 76 11.86 1.12 -0.94
CA LEU A 76 11.43 2.47 -1.34
C LEU A 76 10.54 2.44 -2.59
N VAL A 77 10.89 1.65 -3.60
CA VAL A 77 10.05 1.48 -4.80
C VAL A 77 8.69 0.92 -4.41
N VAL A 78 8.66 -0.12 -3.58
CA VAL A 78 7.43 -0.73 -3.07
C VAL A 78 6.60 0.32 -2.31
N LEU A 79 7.21 1.12 -1.44
CA LEU A 79 6.56 2.17 -0.64
C LEU A 79 5.87 3.23 -1.52
N PHE A 80 6.58 3.75 -2.52
CA PHE A 80 6.15 4.93 -3.27
C PHE A 80 5.28 4.60 -4.49
N VAL A 81 5.56 3.53 -5.24
CA VAL A 81 4.90 3.28 -6.55
C VAL A 81 3.37 3.11 -6.43
N PRO A 82 2.81 2.29 -5.53
CA PRO A 82 1.36 2.16 -5.35
C PRO A 82 0.68 3.48 -4.96
N THR A 83 1.33 4.24 -4.08
CA THR A 83 0.83 5.51 -3.54
C THR A 83 0.78 6.58 -4.63
N VAL A 84 1.86 6.74 -5.39
CA VAL A 84 1.94 7.62 -6.58
C VAL A 84 0.94 7.17 -7.64
N GLY A 85 0.72 5.86 -7.79
CA GLY A 85 -0.29 5.29 -8.66
C GLY A 85 -1.72 5.69 -8.32
N ILE A 86 -2.07 5.71 -7.04
CA ILE A 86 -3.38 6.18 -6.59
C ILE A 86 -3.51 7.69 -6.77
N PHE A 87 -2.47 8.47 -6.50
CA PHE A 87 -2.51 9.92 -6.68
C PHE A 87 -2.61 10.34 -8.14
N SER A 88 -1.84 9.71 -9.02
CA SER A 88 -1.82 10.04 -10.45
C SER A 88 -3.13 9.70 -11.16
N ARG A 89 -3.98 8.82 -10.58
CA ARG A 89 -5.38 8.63 -11.03
C ARG A 89 -6.19 9.93 -11.04
N LYS A 90 -5.89 10.89 -10.16
CA LYS A 90 -6.60 12.18 -10.09
C LYS A 90 -6.20 13.15 -11.22
N ILE A 91 -5.14 12.84 -11.97
CA ILE A 91 -4.66 13.67 -13.08
C ILE A 91 -5.57 13.48 -14.30
N THR A 92 -6.04 14.59 -14.87
CA THR A 92 -7.04 14.67 -15.96
C THR A 92 -6.65 13.89 -17.21
N ARG A 93 -5.34 13.71 -17.45
CA ARG A 93 -4.77 12.96 -18.60
C ARG A 93 -5.17 11.47 -18.62
N PHE A 94 -5.47 10.88 -17.47
CA PHE A 94 -5.88 9.46 -17.37
C PHE A 94 -7.40 9.26 -17.39
N SER A 95 -8.18 10.32 -17.63
CA SER A 95 -9.64 10.27 -17.58
C SER A 95 -10.28 9.45 -18.71
N GLY A 96 -9.65 9.38 -19.88
CA GLY A 96 -10.19 8.68 -21.07
C GLY A 96 -10.18 7.15 -20.96
N ASN A 97 -9.20 6.56 -20.25
CA ASN A 97 -9.02 5.10 -20.17
C ASN A 97 -8.92 4.58 -18.72
N ARG A 98 -9.79 5.09 -17.83
CA ARG A 98 -9.80 4.76 -16.39
C ARG A 98 -9.92 3.27 -16.08
N VAL A 99 -10.58 2.46 -16.92
CA VAL A 99 -10.71 1.01 -16.68
C VAL A 99 -9.37 0.30 -16.81
N ARG A 100 -8.67 0.55 -17.92
CA ARG A 100 -7.34 -0.01 -18.17
C ARG A 100 -6.33 0.46 -17.13
N TYR A 101 -6.38 1.74 -16.77
CA TYR A 101 -5.58 2.28 -15.68
C TYR A 101 -5.81 1.53 -14.35
N ASN A 102 -7.08 1.37 -13.96
CA ASN A 102 -7.44 0.69 -12.71
C ASN A 102 -6.93 -0.75 -12.68
N ILE A 103 -7.07 -1.51 -13.78
CA ILE A 103 -6.60 -2.90 -13.85
C ILE A 103 -5.07 -2.98 -13.76
N ILE A 104 -4.35 -2.14 -14.50
CA ILE A 104 -2.88 -2.10 -14.47
C ILE A 104 -2.41 -1.80 -13.04
N PHE A 105 -2.96 -0.78 -12.40
CA PHE A 105 -2.56 -0.44 -11.02
C PHE A 105 -3.03 -1.46 -9.99
N SER A 106 -4.14 -2.17 -10.20
CA SER A 106 -4.49 -3.33 -9.38
C SER A 106 -3.42 -4.42 -9.43
N VAL A 107 -2.92 -4.74 -10.63
CA VAL A 107 -1.85 -5.72 -10.80
C VAL A 107 -0.55 -5.22 -10.16
N ILE A 108 -0.20 -3.95 -10.37
CA ILE A 108 0.98 -3.34 -9.72
C ILE A 108 0.86 -3.43 -8.19
N ASN A 109 -0.29 -3.10 -7.60
CA ASN A 109 -0.50 -3.20 -6.16
C ASN A 109 -0.28 -4.64 -5.65
N LEU A 110 -0.77 -5.64 -6.37
CA LEU A 110 -0.56 -7.05 -6.02
C LEU A 110 0.91 -7.46 -6.15
N ILE A 111 1.59 -7.07 -7.22
CA ILE A 111 3.02 -7.33 -7.40
C ILE A 111 3.80 -6.68 -6.25
N MET A 112 3.52 -5.42 -5.91
CA MET A 112 4.20 -4.72 -4.81
C MET A 112 3.91 -5.38 -3.46
N THR A 113 2.71 -5.92 -3.26
CA THR A 113 2.37 -6.71 -2.07
C THR A 113 3.20 -7.99 -1.99
N LEU A 114 3.31 -8.73 -3.09
CA LEU A 114 4.11 -9.96 -3.16
C LEU A 114 5.59 -9.67 -2.96
N THR A 115 6.13 -8.65 -3.64
CA THR A 115 7.51 -8.20 -3.47
C THR A 115 7.79 -7.86 -2.01
N LEU A 116 6.89 -7.13 -1.34
CA LEU A 116 7.03 -6.79 0.06
C LEU A 116 7.09 -8.04 0.97
N ILE A 117 6.23 -9.03 0.71
CA ILE A 117 6.22 -10.29 1.47
C ILE A 117 7.53 -11.07 1.25
N VAL A 118 8.04 -11.10 0.02
CA VAL A 118 9.31 -11.77 -0.31
C VAL A 118 10.51 -11.02 0.28
N LEU A 119 10.48 -9.69 0.27
CA LEU A 119 11.51 -8.82 0.82
C LEU A 119 11.59 -8.96 2.34
N TYR A 120 10.45 -9.14 2.99
CA TYR A 120 10.38 -9.45 4.41
C TYR A 120 10.76 -10.93 4.66
N ARG A 121 12.04 -11.26 4.50
CA ARG A 121 12.62 -12.51 4.98
C ARG A 121 12.86 -12.40 6.49
N PHE A 122 12.46 -13.45 7.21
CA PHE A 122 12.74 -13.61 8.64
C PHE A 122 14.24 -13.59 8.93
#